data_AF-A0A1X9YBE8-F1
#
_entry.id   AF-A0A1X9YBE8-F1
#
_cell.length_a   1.000
_cell.length_b   1.000
_cell.length_c   1.000
_cell.angle_alpha   90.00
_cell.angle_beta   90.00
_cell.angle_gamma   90.00
#
_symmetry.space_group_name_H-M   'P 1'
#
loop_
_entity.id
_entity.type
_entity.pdbx_description
1 polymer ?
#
loop_
_entity_poly.entity_id
_entity_poly.type
_entity_poly.pdbx_seq_one_letter_code
_entity_poly.pdbx_strand_id
1 'polypeptide(L)'
;MGLITADHAEWAVVDRMRQMIEVPQGDYLATQTYALFTSVLCWVLQHLRIPEPQRLTAKDKAAHELLTQLQGCDARHAPWSVPTAPVERIERTGSSSIRVPATHGFEGQTIEQVLINLRNAVAHGDARNVKPFNSGPTLVGFTFDCSDRMGWIGQMTLLRSDMRRVGTELATRYRDAILRSGKEMYGPHFPAEGETMGEWASEDVVSTARSGQQVPN
;
A
#
# COMPACT_ATOMS: atom_id res chain seq x y z
N MET A 1 -1.11 20.13 7.63
CA MET A 1 -0.57 18.91 6.99
C MET A 1 0.90 18.83 7.38
N GLY A 2 1.35 17.75 8.02
CA GLY A 2 2.73 17.61 8.49
C GLY A 2 3.73 17.42 7.35
N LEU A 3 4.99 17.81 7.58
CA LEU A 3 6.08 17.57 6.63
C LEU A 3 6.30 16.06 6.45
N ILE A 4 6.26 15.60 5.20
CA ILE A 4 6.76 14.27 4.83
C ILE A 4 8.27 14.43 4.59
N THR A 5 9.08 13.92 5.50
CA THR A 5 10.54 13.83 5.28
C THR A 5 10.85 12.70 4.31
N ALA A 6 12.04 12.71 3.69
CA ALA A 6 12.47 11.63 2.79
C ALA A 6 12.38 10.24 3.48
N ASP A 7 12.64 10.19 4.79
CA ASP A 7 12.56 8.97 5.59
C ASP A 7 11.12 8.47 5.78
N HIS A 8 10.12 9.36 5.69
CA HIS A 8 8.70 9.02 5.84
C HIS A 8 7.95 8.85 4.52
N ALA A 9 8.50 9.35 3.41
CA ALA A 9 7.82 9.41 2.12
C ALA A 9 7.25 8.06 1.68
N GLU A 10 8.01 6.99 1.84
CA GLU A 10 7.63 5.66 1.36
C GLU A 10 6.39 5.08 2.07
N TRP A 11 6.38 5.03 3.41
CA TRP A 11 5.22 4.49 4.13
C TRP A 11 4.05 5.48 4.14
N ALA A 12 4.32 6.79 4.18
CA ALA A 12 3.27 7.81 4.23
C ALA A 12 2.48 7.89 2.92
N VAL A 13 3.14 7.73 1.78
CA VAL A 13 2.48 7.67 0.46
C VAL A 13 1.57 6.45 0.38
N VAL A 14 2.05 5.28 0.78
CA VAL A 14 1.25 4.05 0.79
C VAL A 14 0.08 4.14 1.77
N ASP A 15 0.29 4.68 2.98
CA ASP A 15 -0.79 4.88 3.95
C ASP A 15 -1.82 5.90 3.46
N ARG A 16 -1.40 6.96 2.77
CA ARG A 16 -2.34 7.92 2.18
C ARG A 16 -3.21 7.26 1.11
N MET A 17 -2.64 6.43 0.25
CA MET A 17 -3.40 5.66 -0.73
C MET A 17 -4.37 4.68 -0.05
N ARG A 18 -3.93 3.99 1.01
CA ARG A 18 -4.80 3.12 1.84
C ARG A 18 -6.01 3.87 2.37
N GLN A 19 -5.80 5.02 3.00
CA GLN A 19 -6.88 5.86 3.52
C GLN A 19 -7.85 6.28 2.40
N MET A 20 -7.32 6.63 1.22
CA MET A 20 -8.15 7.00 0.06
C MET A 20 -8.97 5.82 -0.49
N ILE A 21 -8.46 4.59 -0.39
CA ILE A 21 -9.17 3.35 -0.77
C ILE A 21 -10.34 3.07 0.19
N GLU A 22 -10.19 3.40 1.47
CA GLU A 22 -11.20 3.13 2.51
C GLU A 22 -12.36 4.12 2.52
N VAL A 23 -12.14 5.37 2.12
CA VAL A 23 -13.21 6.38 2.10
C VAL A 23 -14.16 6.09 0.93
N PRO A 24 -15.50 6.12 1.13
CA PRO A 24 -16.46 6.05 0.01
C PRO A 24 -16.36 7.30 -0.89
N GLN A 25 -16.25 7.12 -2.21
CA GLN A 25 -16.00 8.19 -3.17
C GLN A 25 -16.99 8.21 -4.35
N GLY A 26 -18.11 8.94 -4.24
CA GLY A 26 -18.96 9.38 -5.37
C GLY A 26 -19.40 8.30 -6.38
N ASP A 27 -19.60 8.71 -7.64
CA ASP A 27 -20.13 7.85 -8.73
C ASP A 27 -19.03 7.05 -9.47
N TYR A 28 -17.76 7.43 -9.32
CA TYR A 28 -16.60 6.82 -10.02
C TYR A 28 -15.83 5.79 -9.18
N LEU A 29 -16.53 5.15 -8.22
CA LEU A 29 -15.94 4.31 -7.20
C LEU A 29 -15.02 3.20 -7.73
N ALA A 30 -15.45 2.50 -8.78
CA ALA A 30 -14.69 1.36 -9.31
C ALA A 30 -13.37 1.78 -9.97
N THR A 31 -13.39 2.83 -10.81
CA THR A 31 -12.18 3.35 -11.47
C THR A 31 -11.18 3.91 -10.46
N GLN A 32 -11.66 4.69 -9.48
CA GLN A 32 -10.79 5.23 -8.44
C GLN A 32 -10.21 4.14 -7.55
N THR A 33 -11.03 3.18 -7.10
CA THR A 33 -10.53 2.03 -6.32
C THR A 33 -9.51 1.25 -7.12
N TYR A 34 -9.75 1.01 -8.42
CA TYR A 34 -8.78 0.36 -9.29
C TYR A 34 -7.47 1.14 -9.38
N ALA A 35 -7.50 2.45 -9.65
CA ALA A 35 -6.30 3.26 -9.77
C ALA A 35 -5.46 3.27 -8.48
N LEU A 36 -6.11 3.37 -7.32
CA LEU A 36 -5.43 3.31 -6.02
C LEU A 36 -4.90 1.91 -5.72
N PHE A 37 -5.71 0.87 -5.97
CA PHE A 37 -5.33 -0.53 -5.78
C PHE A 37 -4.09 -0.87 -6.60
N THR A 38 -4.08 -0.53 -7.90
CA THR A 38 -2.94 -0.81 -8.77
C THR A 38 -1.71 0.00 -8.40
N SER A 39 -1.88 1.25 -7.96
CA SER A 39 -0.78 2.07 -7.46
C SER A 39 -0.12 1.44 -6.22
N VAL A 40 -0.92 1.01 -5.23
CA VAL A 40 -0.44 0.29 -4.05
C VAL A 40 0.24 -1.02 -4.46
N LEU A 41 -0.41 -1.81 -5.30
CA LEU A 41 0.08 -3.11 -5.76
C LEU A 41 1.46 -2.99 -6.45
N CYS A 42 1.58 -2.08 -7.41
CA CYS A 42 2.82 -1.84 -8.13
C CYS A 42 3.91 -1.28 -7.22
N TRP A 43 3.58 -0.30 -6.37
CA TRP A 43 4.54 0.30 -5.44
C TRP A 43 5.10 -0.73 -4.46
N VAL A 44 4.21 -1.44 -3.76
CA VAL A 44 4.61 -2.40 -2.73
C VAL A 44 5.43 -3.53 -3.35
N LEU A 45 4.96 -4.16 -4.43
CA LEU A 45 5.69 -5.28 -5.02
C LEU A 45 7.03 -4.88 -5.65
N GLN A 46 7.21 -3.63 -6.09
CA GLN A 46 8.51 -3.13 -6.52
C GLN A 46 9.52 -3.18 -5.36
N HIS A 47 9.10 -2.84 -4.15
CA HIS A 47 9.97 -2.80 -2.97
C HIS A 47 10.15 -4.19 -2.32
N LEU A 48 9.11 -5.03 -2.28
CA LEU A 48 9.22 -6.39 -1.75
C LEU A 48 10.23 -7.26 -2.53
N ARG A 49 10.40 -6.97 -3.83
CA ARG A 49 11.16 -7.79 -4.78
C ARG A 49 12.56 -7.26 -5.10
N ILE A 50 13.11 -6.38 -4.26
CA ILE A 50 14.50 -5.93 -4.40
C ILE A 50 15.44 -7.15 -4.27
N PRO A 51 16.37 -7.36 -5.22
CA PRO A 51 17.34 -8.46 -5.16
C PRO A 51 18.27 -8.36 -3.95
N GLU A 52 18.69 -9.49 -3.38
CA GLU A 52 19.51 -9.55 -2.15
C GLU A 52 20.75 -8.64 -2.16
N PRO A 53 21.56 -8.55 -3.23
CA PRO A 53 22.72 -7.65 -3.25
C PRO A 53 22.37 -6.16 -3.14
N GLN A 54 21.11 -5.79 -3.36
CA GLN A 54 20.60 -4.42 -3.33
C GLN A 54 19.81 -4.11 -2.05
N ARG A 55 19.65 -5.08 -1.13
CA ARG A 55 18.94 -4.89 0.16
C ARG A 55 19.85 -4.28 1.22
N LEU A 56 20.14 -2.99 1.05
CA LEU A 56 21.14 -2.30 1.86
C LEU A 56 20.57 -1.74 3.16
N THR A 57 19.28 -1.38 3.18
CA THR A 57 18.65 -0.71 4.32
C THR A 57 17.82 -1.66 5.18
N ALA A 58 17.53 -1.26 6.43
CA ALA A 58 16.62 -2.00 7.30
C ALA A 58 15.20 -2.13 6.68
N LYS A 59 14.78 -1.11 5.93
CA LYS A 59 13.51 -1.10 5.20
C LYS A 59 13.48 -2.16 4.10
N ASP A 60 14.55 -2.29 3.32
CA ASP A 60 14.65 -3.32 2.27
C ASP A 60 14.56 -4.73 2.86
N LYS A 61 15.20 -4.95 4.02
CA LYS A 61 15.14 -6.23 4.74
C LYS A 61 13.72 -6.51 5.25
N ALA A 62 13.05 -5.52 5.85
CA ALA A 62 11.68 -5.65 6.33
C ALA A 62 10.67 -5.86 5.19
N ALA A 63 10.85 -5.19 4.06
CA ALA A 63 10.06 -5.42 2.84
C ALA A 63 10.26 -6.85 2.33
N HIS A 64 11.50 -7.35 2.33
CA HIS A 64 11.75 -8.73 1.93
C HIS A 64 11.15 -9.76 2.90
N GLU A 65 11.26 -9.53 4.22
CA GLU A 65 10.64 -10.39 5.22
C GLU A 65 9.12 -10.46 5.04
N LEU A 66 8.48 -9.32 4.73
CA LEU A 66 7.06 -9.30 4.40
C LEU A 66 6.75 -10.17 3.17
N LEU A 67 7.61 -10.19 2.14
CA LEU A 67 7.43 -11.09 1.00
C LEU A 67 7.41 -12.57 1.45
N THR A 68 8.34 -12.97 2.31
CA THR A 68 8.37 -14.33 2.87
C THR A 68 7.12 -14.66 3.69
N GLN A 69 6.59 -13.70 4.45
CA GLN A 69 5.32 -13.88 5.18
C GLN A 69 4.15 -14.09 4.22
N LEU A 70 4.10 -13.36 3.10
CA LEU A 70 3.06 -13.51 2.08
C LEU A 70 3.14 -14.86 1.36
N GLN A 71 4.33 -15.43 1.17
CA GLN A 71 4.52 -16.77 0.61
C GLN A 71 3.88 -17.87 1.47
N GLY A 72 3.80 -17.67 2.79
CA GLY A 72 3.15 -18.62 3.69
C GLY A 72 1.63 -18.46 3.82
N CYS A 73 1.03 -17.43 3.20
CA CYS A 73 -0.39 -17.10 3.38
C CYS A 73 -1.25 -17.62 2.23
N ASP A 74 -2.28 -18.40 2.55
CA ASP A 74 -3.34 -18.78 1.59
C ASP A 74 -4.21 -17.56 1.25
N ALA A 75 -4.36 -17.28 -0.04
CA ALA A 75 -5.13 -16.13 -0.52
C ALA A 75 -6.64 -16.20 -0.19
N ARG A 76 -7.19 -17.40 0.07
CA ARG A 76 -8.63 -17.62 0.34
C ARG A 76 -9.02 -17.25 1.76
N HIS A 77 -8.08 -17.33 2.70
CA HIS A 77 -8.37 -17.09 4.10
C HIS A 77 -8.37 -15.59 4.42
N ALA A 78 -9.02 -15.24 5.53
CA ALA A 78 -8.94 -13.90 6.07
C ALA A 78 -7.46 -13.56 6.36
N PRO A 79 -7.05 -12.29 6.19
CA PRO A 79 -7.87 -11.13 5.83
C PRO A 79 -8.07 -10.93 4.32
N TRP A 80 -7.43 -11.72 3.47
CA TRP A 80 -7.40 -11.52 2.02
C TRP A 80 -8.73 -11.89 1.35
N SER A 81 -9.25 -13.07 1.66
CA SER A 81 -10.49 -13.61 1.10
C SER A 81 -10.59 -13.40 -0.41
N VAL A 82 -9.52 -13.70 -1.14
CA VAL A 82 -9.47 -13.62 -2.60
C VAL A 82 -10.22 -14.82 -3.18
N PRO A 83 -11.12 -14.61 -4.15
CA PRO A 83 -11.86 -15.70 -4.78
C PRO A 83 -10.93 -16.48 -5.74
N THR A 84 -10.16 -17.44 -5.22
CA THR A 84 -9.24 -18.26 -6.05
C THR A 84 -9.84 -19.58 -6.50
N ALA A 85 -11.00 -19.97 -5.98
CA ALA A 85 -11.70 -21.18 -6.41
C ALA A 85 -12.38 -20.98 -7.77
N PRO A 86 -12.50 -22.04 -8.60
CA PRO A 86 -13.17 -22.00 -9.90
C PRO A 86 -14.68 -22.11 -9.74
N VAL A 87 -15.22 -21.29 -8.83
CA VAL A 87 -16.62 -21.25 -8.51
C VAL A 87 -17.13 -19.87 -8.85
N GLU A 88 -18.17 -19.85 -9.67
CA GLU A 88 -18.90 -18.63 -9.96
C GLU A 88 -19.60 -18.13 -8.70
N ARG A 89 -19.64 -16.80 -8.52
CA ARG A 89 -20.26 -16.20 -7.35
C ARG A 89 -21.30 -15.15 -7.72
N ILE A 90 -22.29 -15.01 -6.85
CA ILE A 90 -23.29 -13.95 -6.93
C ILE A 90 -22.95 -12.93 -5.86
N GLU A 91 -22.67 -11.71 -6.29
CA GLU A 91 -22.26 -10.62 -5.41
C GLU A 91 -23.27 -9.48 -5.45
N ARG A 92 -23.53 -8.85 -4.30
CA ARG A 92 -24.41 -7.69 -4.23
C ARG A 92 -23.61 -6.41 -4.43
N THR A 93 -24.02 -5.62 -5.42
CA THR A 93 -23.51 -4.26 -5.62
C THR A 93 -24.68 -3.29 -5.62
N GLY A 94 -24.83 -2.55 -4.52
CA GLY A 94 -26.01 -1.71 -4.29
C GLY A 94 -27.27 -2.57 -4.18
N SER A 95 -28.28 -2.26 -5.00
CA SER A 95 -29.54 -3.01 -5.09
C SER A 95 -29.50 -4.19 -6.06
N SER A 96 -28.39 -4.40 -6.78
CA SER A 96 -28.30 -5.40 -7.85
C SER A 96 -27.45 -6.60 -7.43
N SER A 97 -27.86 -7.79 -7.87
CA SER A 97 -27.06 -9.02 -7.80
C SER A 97 -26.31 -9.21 -9.11
N ILE A 98 -25.01 -9.49 -9.03
CA ILE A 98 -24.13 -9.62 -10.18
C ILE A 98 -23.48 -10.99 -10.17
N ARG A 99 -23.54 -11.66 -11.31
CA ARG A 99 -22.89 -12.95 -11.54
C ARG A 99 -21.43 -12.69 -11.94
N VAL A 100 -20.50 -13.01 -11.05
CA VAL A 100 -19.05 -12.84 -11.27
C VAL A 100 -18.49 -14.16 -11.77
N PRO A 101 -17.83 -14.19 -12.94
CA PRO A 101 -17.25 -15.40 -13.52
C PRO A 101 -16.33 -16.13 -12.54
N ALA A 102 -16.27 -17.46 -12.67
CA ALA A 102 -15.34 -18.28 -11.93
C ALA A 102 -13.89 -17.85 -12.20
N THR A 103 -13.08 -17.83 -11.14
CA THR A 103 -11.63 -17.61 -11.28
C THR A 103 -11.00 -18.84 -11.91
N HIS A 104 -9.96 -18.66 -12.72
CA HIS A 104 -9.24 -19.74 -13.38
C HIS A 104 -7.73 -19.63 -13.11
N GLY A 105 -7.09 -20.74 -12.76
CA GLY A 105 -5.63 -20.86 -12.67
C GLY A 105 -5.03 -20.40 -11.34
N PHE A 106 -5.84 -19.91 -10.40
CA PHE A 106 -5.39 -19.42 -9.09
C PHE A 106 -5.57 -20.44 -7.95
N GLU A 107 -6.03 -21.64 -8.25
CA GLU A 107 -6.30 -22.68 -7.26
C GLU A 107 -5.05 -23.04 -6.47
N GLY A 108 -5.13 -22.95 -5.14
CA GLY A 108 -4.02 -23.25 -4.25
C GLY A 108 -2.89 -22.22 -4.25
N GLN A 109 -3.02 -21.11 -4.98
CA GLN A 109 -2.00 -20.06 -4.96
C GLN A 109 -1.95 -19.34 -3.61
N THR A 110 -0.73 -18.98 -3.22
CA THR A 110 -0.46 -18.09 -2.08
C THR A 110 -0.87 -16.66 -2.43
N ILE A 111 -1.06 -15.82 -1.43
CA ILE A 111 -1.35 -14.39 -1.70
C ILE A 111 -0.18 -13.72 -2.42
N GLU A 112 1.07 -14.11 -2.17
CA GLU A 112 2.23 -13.60 -2.89
C GLU A 112 2.12 -13.86 -4.40
N GLN A 113 1.82 -15.10 -4.79
CA GLN A 113 1.63 -15.47 -6.19
C GLN A 113 0.48 -14.70 -6.84
N VAL A 114 -0.67 -14.61 -6.15
CA VAL A 114 -1.83 -13.84 -6.62
C VAL A 114 -1.43 -12.38 -6.88
N LEU A 115 -0.78 -11.72 -5.92
CA LEU A 115 -0.39 -10.31 -6.04
C LEU A 115 0.61 -10.09 -7.18
N ILE A 116 1.60 -10.98 -7.33
CA ILE A 116 2.58 -10.92 -8.43
C ILE A 116 1.87 -11.03 -9.79
N ASN A 117 0.95 -11.98 -9.92
CA ASN A 117 0.20 -12.20 -11.16
C ASN A 117 -0.67 -10.99 -11.51
N LEU A 118 -1.39 -10.43 -10.54
CA LEU A 118 -2.17 -9.20 -10.71
C LEU A 118 -1.28 -8.01 -11.09
N ARG A 119 -0.12 -7.85 -10.43
CA ARG A 119 0.83 -6.77 -10.75
C ARG A 119 1.34 -6.89 -12.18
N ASN A 120 1.67 -8.11 -12.62
CA ASN A 120 2.17 -8.33 -13.98
C ASN A 120 1.08 -7.97 -15.01
N ALA A 121 -0.16 -8.41 -14.80
CA ALA A 121 -1.28 -8.05 -15.67
C ALA A 121 -1.46 -6.53 -15.81
N VAL A 122 -1.25 -5.77 -14.74
CA VAL A 122 -1.41 -4.30 -14.74
C VAL A 122 -0.19 -3.57 -15.31
N ALA A 123 1.01 -4.04 -15.00
CA ALA A 123 2.25 -3.32 -15.32
C ALA A 123 2.75 -3.57 -16.76
N HIS A 124 2.32 -4.67 -17.40
CA HIS A 124 2.54 -4.85 -18.82
C HIS A 124 1.57 -3.93 -19.57
N GLY A 125 2.10 -2.80 -20.06
CA GLY A 125 1.36 -1.65 -20.57
C GLY A 125 0.55 -1.86 -21.86
N ASP A 126 0.25 -3.10 -22.24
CA ASP A 126 -0.81 -3.35 -23.20
C ASP A 126 -2.13 -3.49 -22.43
N ALA A 127 -3.06 -2.56 -22.65
CA ALA A 127 -4.36 -2.52 -21.97
C ALA A 127 -5.28 -3.74 -22.27
N ARG A 128 -4.71 -4.86 -22.72
CA ARG A 128 -5.37 -6.11 -23.08
C ARG A 128 -5.57 -7.03 -21.88
N ASN A 129 -4.71 -6.91 -20.87
CA ASN A 129 -4.69 -7.81 -19.71
C ASN A 129 -5.65 -7.37 -18.59
N VAL A 130 -6.27 -6.19 -18.72
CA VAL A 130 -7.25 -5.69 -17.75
C VAL A 130 -8.48 -5.18 -18.49
N LYS A 131 -9.64 -5.74 -18.18
CA LYS A 131 -10.91 -5.42 -18.84
C LYS A 131 -11.91 -4.86 -17.81
N PRO A 132 -12.70 -3.84 -18.16
CA PRO A 132 -13.77 -3.37 -17.29
C PRO A 132 -14.83 -4.46 -17.11
N PHE A 133 -15.30 -4.64 -15.87
CA PHE A 133 -16.40 -5.54 -15.54
C PHE A 133 -17.62 -4.74 -15.10
N ASN A 134 -18.66 -4.73 -15.94
CA ASN A 134 -19.85 -3.89 -15.79
C ASN A 134 -21.08 -4.71 -15.38
N SER A 135 -21.99 -4.08 -14.63
CA SER A 135 -23.37 -4.53 -14.43
C SER A 135 -24.30 -3.51 -15.08
N GLY A 136 -24.83 -3.86 -16.25
CA GLY A 136 -25.53 -2.90 -17.11
C GLY A 136 -24.60 -1.73 -17.48
N PRO A 137 -25.00 -0.46 -17.26
CA PRO A 137 -24.16 0.70 -17.55
C PRO A 137 -23.12 0.99 -16.45
N THR A 138 -23.16 0.29 -15.33
CA THR A 138 -22.35 0.61 -14.14
C THR A 138 -21.08 -0.23 -14.10
N LEU A 139 -19.91 0.42 -14.01
CA LEU A 139 -18.64 -0.25 -13.75
C LEU A 139 -18.55 -0.70 -12.29
N VAL A 140 -18.32 -2.00 -12.06
CA VAL A 140 -18.32 -2.60 -10.70
C VAL A 140 -17.01 -3.28 -10.32
N GLY A 141 -16.12 -3.52 -11.29
CA GLY A 141 -14.85 -4.19 -11.08
C GLY A 141 -14.02 -4.30 -12.36
N PHE A 142 -13.00 -5.16 -12.30
CA PHE A 142 -12.12 -5.43 -13.42
C PHE A 142 -11.79 -6.92 -13.50
N THR A 143 -11.66 -7.43 -14.72
CA THR A 143 -11.15 -8.77 -15.02
C THR A 143 -9.69 -8.67 -15.42
N PHE A 144 -8.85 -9.47 -14.78
CA PHE A 144 -7.41 -9.53 -14.98
C PHE A 144 -7.07 -10.84 -15.69
N ASP A 145 -6.53 -10.72 -16.90
CA ASP A 145 -5.91 -11.82 -17.64
C ASP A 145 -4.42 -11.84 -17.25
N CYS A 146 -4.02 -12.90 -16.56
CA CYS A 146 -2.68 -13.05 -16.01
C CYS A 146 -1.95 -14.16 -16.75
N SER A 147 -0.65 -13.96 -16.96
CA SER A 147 0.22 -15.01 -17.47
C SER A 147 1.63 -14.86 -16.90
N ASP A 148 2.37 -15.95 -16.86
CA ASP A 148 3.80 -15.92 -16.51
C ASP A 148 4.69 -16.27 -17.71
N ARG A 149 6.01 -16.24 -17.49
CA ARG A 149 7.00 -16.56 -18.54
C ARG A 149 7.06 -18.06 -18.87
N MET A 150 6.52 -18.91 -18.01
CA MET A 150 6.51 -20.36 -18.16
C MET A 150 5.24 -20.86 -18.89
N GLY A 151 4.36 -19.94 -19.29
CA GLY A 151 3.14 -20.27 -20.02
C GLY A 151 1.93 -20.57 -19.13
N TRP A 152 2.02 -20.33 -17.81
CA TRP A 152 0.83 -20.34 -16.97
C TRP A 152 -0.11 -19.21 -17.39
N ILE A 153 -1.41 -19.49 -17.35
CA ILE A 153 -2.49 -18.53 -17.66
C ILE A 153 -3.50 -18.60 -16.52
N GLY A 154 -3.92 -17.44 -16.04
CA GLY A 154 -5.01 -17.32 -15.09
C GLY A 154 -5.92 -16.15 -15.42
N GLN A 155 -7.16 -16.21 -14.95
CA GLN A 155 -8.11 -15.12 -15.08
C GLN A 155 -8.86 -14.92 -13.77
N MET A 156 -8.98 -13.68 -13.32
CA MET A 156 -9.69 -13.34 -12.09
C MET A 156 -10.49 -12.06 -12.26
N THR A 157 -11.73 -12.05 -11.77
CA THR A 157 -12.54 -10.82 -11.72
C THR A 157 -12.64 -10.32 -10.29
N LEU A 158 -12.08 -9.12 -10.05
CA LEU A 158 -12.15 -8.45 -8.76
C LEU A 158 -13.18 -7.33 -8.81
N LEU A 159 -14.13 -7.38 -7.88
CA LEU A 159 -15.04 -6.27 -7.65
C LEU A 159 -14.34 -5.17 -6.86
N ARG A 160 -14.97 -4.00 -6.80
CA ARG A 160 -14.53 -2.90 -5.94
C ARG A 160 -14.24 -3.34 -4.50
N SER A 161 -15.11 -4.15 -3.91
CA SER A 161 -14.95 -4.65 -2.54
C SER A 161 -13.69 -5.51 -2.38
N ASP A 162 -13.35 -6.32 -3.38
CA ASP A 162 -12.16 -7.16 -3.36
C ASP A 162 -10.89 -6.31 -3.52
N MET A 163 -10.84 -5.43 -4.52
CA MET A 163 -9.71 -4.52 -4.72
C MET A 163 -9.46 -3.63 -3.51
N ARG A 164 -10.54 -3.12 -2.89
CA ARG A 164 -10.46 -2.36 -1.65
C ARG A 164 -9.86 -3.19 -0.53
N ARG A 165 -10.38 -4.40 -0.28
CA ARG A 165 -9.92 -5.28 0.79
C ARG A 165 -8.45 -5.64 0.62
N VAL A 166 -8.08 -6.15 -0.57
CA VAL A 166 -6.71 -6.60 -0.86
C VAL A 166 -5.74 -5.41 -0.86
N GLY A 167 -6.11 -4.29 -1.49
CA GLY A 167 -5.26 -3.09 -1.53
C GLY A 167 -5.05 -2.49 -0.14
N THR A 168 -6.10 -2.44 0.68
CA THR A 168 -6.01 -1.97 2.07
C THR A 168 -5.09 -2.85 2.89
N GLU A 169 -5.30 -4.16 2.85
CA GLU A 169 -4.51 -5.13 3.63
C GLU A 169 -3.03 -5.10 3.23
N LEU A 170 -2.74 -5.06 1.92
CA LEU A 170 -1.38 -4.97 1.41
C LEU A 170 -0.68 -3.68 1.89
N ALA A 171 -1.37 -2.55 1.79
CA ALA A 171 -0.84 -1.27 2.24
C ALA A 171 -0.60 -1.24 3.75
N THR A 172 -1.52 -1.78 4.55
CA THR A 172 -1.38 -1.89 6.02
C THR A 172 -0.15 -2.70 6.40
N ARG A 173 -0.02 -3.92 5.86
CA ARG A 173 1.12 -4.79 6.19
C ARG A 173 2.45 -4.17 5.80
N TYR A 174 2.52 -3.57 4.61
CA TYR A 174 3.72 -2.90 4.14
C TYR A 174 4.08 -1.71 5.04
N ARG A 175 3.13 -0.79 5.29
CA ARG A 175 3.32 0.34 6.21
C ARG A 175 3.85 -0.14 7.55
N ASP A 176 3.22 -1.14 8.15
CA ASP A 176 3.59 -1.61 9.48
C ASP A 176 4.96 -2.28 9.49
N ALA A 177 5.35 -3.00 8.43
CA ALA A 177 6.69 -3.56 8.29
C ALA A 177 7.76 -2.46 8.22
N ILE A 178 7.53 -1.42 7.41
CA ILE A 178 8.46 -0.30 7.27
C ILE A 178 8.54 0.50 8.58
N LEU A 179 7.43 0.79 9.24
CA LEU A 179 7.41 1.51 10.53
C LEU A 179 8.16 0.75 11.63
N ARG A 180 8.03 -0.58 11.71
CA ARG A 180 8.77 -1.39 12.68
C ARG A 180 10.29 -1.32 12.45
N SER A 181 10.73 -1.37 11.19
CA SER A 181 12.15 -1.23 10.85
C SER A 181 12.74 0.15 11.15
N GLY A 182 11.91 1.21 11.10
CA GLY A 182 12.32 2.58 11.41
C GLY A 182 12.55 2.83 12.90
N LYS A 183 11.79 2.15 13.78
CA LYS A 183 11.95 2.27 15.24
C LYS A 183 13.29 1.73 15.75
N GLU A 184 13.95 0.83 15.02
CA GLU A 184 15.32 0.39 15.34
C GLU A 184 16.38 1.43 14.96
N MET A 185 16.05 2.36 14.06
CA MET A 185 16.98 3.38 13.54
C MET A 185 16.99 4.67 14.37
N TYR A 186 15.92 4.93 15.13
CA TYR A 186 15.83 6.04 16.08
C TYR A 186 15.81 5.49 17.51
N GLY A 187 16.95 5.60 18.20
CA GLY A 187 17.02 5.37 19.65
C GLY A 187 16.05 6.28 20.45
N PRO A 188 16.03 6.19 21.80
CA PRO A 188 14.99 6.75 22.67
C PRO A 188 14.88 8.30 22.73
N HIS A 189 15.36 9.02 21.72
CA HIS A 189 15.39 10.49 21.67
C HIS A 189 14.25 11.15 20.90
N PHE A 190 13.22 10.41 20.45
CA PHE A 190 12.02 11.03 19.90
C PHE A 190 10.84 10.91 20.87
N PRO A 191 10.25 12.04 21.30
CA PRO A 191 9.09 12.02 22.17
C PRO A 191 7.90 11.42 21.41
N ALA A 192 7.11 10.62 22.13
CA ALA A 192 5.88 10.05 21.60
C ALA A 192 4.94 11.18 21.10
N GLU A 193 4.22 10.92 20.01
CA GLU A 193 3.22 11.85 19.48
C GLU A 193 2.24 12.27 20.59
N GLY A 194 2.37 13.50 21.08
CA GLY A 194 1.58 14.01 22.20
C GLY A 194 2.19 15.18 22.96
N GLU A 195 3.52 15.39 22.90
CA GLU A 195 4.14 16.56 23.54
C GLU A 195 4.20 17.74 22.56
N THR A 196 3.37 18.74 22.84
CA THR A 196 3.32 20.02 22.14
C THR A 196 4.67 20.72 22.17
N MET A 197 5.18 21.11 20.99
CA MET A 197 6.21 22.13 20.83
C MET A 197 5.74 23.44 21.47
N GLY A 198 6.07 23.63 22.74
CA GLY A 198 6.06 24.91 23.42
C GLY A 198 7.38 25.02 24.17
N GLU A 199 7.99 26.21 24.13
CA GLU A 199 9.23 26.57 24.85
C GLU A 199 10.56 26.13 24.22
N TRP A 200 10.83 26.63 23.01
CA TRP A 200 12.20 27.01 22.63
C TRP A 200 12.17 28.42 22.04
N ALA A 201 11.79 29.39 22.88
CA ALA A 201 11.94 30.81 22.60
C ALA A 201 12.27 31.54 23.91
N SER A 202 13.53 31.49 24.30
CA SER A 202 14.13 32.50 25.18
C SER A 202 15.58 32.62 24.78
N GLU A 203 15.82 33.53 23.85
CA GLU A 203 17.14 34.01 23.48
C GLU A 203 17.83 34.65 24.70
N ASP A 204 19.09 34.26 24.88
CA ASP A 204 20.04 34.88 25.78
C ASP A 204 20.23 36.37 25.45
N VAL A 205 19.79 37.26 26.34
CA VAL A 205 20.30 38.63 26.39
C VAL A 205 21.43 38.68 27.41
N VAL A 206 22.66 38.56 26.91
CA VAL A 206 23.89 38.83 27.64
C VAL A 206 23.96 40.32 27.98
N SER A 207 23.74 40.67 29.24
CA SER A 207 24.02 42.00 29.79
C SER A 207 25.37 41.99 30.53
N THR A 208 26.44 42.32 29.83
CA THR A 208 27.74 42.66 30.44
C THR A 208 27.91 44.18 30.47
N ALA A 209 27.50 44.79 31.59
CA ALA A 209 27.85 46.17 31.91
C ALA A 209 29.34 46.23 32.33
N ARG A 210 30.18 46.89 31.52
CA ARG A 210 31.54 47.28 31.91
C ARG A 210 31.50 48.63 32.64
N SER A 211 32.03 48.62 33.85
CA SER A 211 32.37 49.79 34.64
C SER A 211 33.69 50.43 34.17
N GLY A 212 33.68 51.77 34.12
CA GLY A 212 34.81 52.64 34.48
C GLY A 212 35.84 53.01 33.40
N GLN A 213 35.84 54.28 32.99
CA GLN A 213 37.00 55.16 33.25
C GLN A 213 36.70 56.65 32.97
N GLN A 214 36.94 57.49 33.98
CA GLN A 214 37.11 58.94 33.90
C GLN A 214 38.40 59.29 33.15
N VAL A 215 38.41 60.40 32.39
CA VAL A 215 39.54 61.35 32.30
C VAL A 215 38.98 62.76 32.03
N PRO A 216 39.52 63.83 32.66
CA PRO A 216 38.95 65.19 32.60
C PRO A 216 39.64 66.10 31.58
N ASN A 217 38.92 67.12 31.11
CA ASN A 217 39.31 68.53 31.04
C ASN A 217 38.14 69.38 30.52
#